data_AF-A0A8S2F9I6-F1
#
_entry.id   AF-A0A8S2F9I6-F1
#
_cell.length_a   1.000
_cell.length_b   1.000
_cell.length_c   1.000
_cell.angle_alpha   90.00
_cell.angle_beta   90.00
_cell.angle_gamma   90.00
#
_symmetry.space_group_name_H-M   'P 1'
#
loop_
_entity.id
_entity.type
_entity.pdbx_description
1 polymer ?
#
loop_
_entity_poly.entity_id
_entity_poly.type
_entity_poly.pdbx_seq_one_letter_code
_entity_poly.pdbx_strand_id
1 'polypeptide(L)'
;MEGRWKPFLLRSLTCGKVSTELPEQMKGLNGSKAYIITGHSLKTKTPVVSQIESILGSSHAGTSSSIQQHAPIKGINEAMEAVEQTGADILISVGGGSPIDAAKVIIYRLHEKNPGIWLPHIAIPTTLSAAECNVIAGYTSEDGRKLSVQDPHLSPSAIIYDAELAKYTPQKLWLSSGMRAVDHSIEILYHPEALDIPTKRLALEALRDLYT
;
A
#
# COMPACT_ATOMS: atom_id res chain seq x y z
N MET A 1 -31.21 1.19 2.41
CA MET A 1 -29.74 1.33 2.26
C MET A 1 -29.50 2.53 1.38
N GLU A 2 -28.91 3.58 1.92
CA GLU A 2 -28.50 4.73 1.12
C GLU A 2 -27.07 4.46 0.62
N GLY A 3 -26.92 4.17 -0.67
CA GLY A 3 -25.61 4.02 -1.30
C GLY A 3 -24.85 5.35 -1.26
N ARG A 4 -24.18 5.65 -0.15
CA ARG A 4 -23.41 6.87 0.02
C ARG A 4 -21.96 6.58 -0.33
N TRP A 5 -21.54 7.01 -1.51
CA TRP A 5 -20.13 6.98 -1.88
C TRP A 5 -19.40 8.17 -1.24
N LYS A 6 -18.27 7.88 -0.58
CA LYS A 6 -17.33 8.87 -0.06
C LYS A 6 -15.95 8.54 -0.61
N PRO A 7 -15.26 9.50 -1.25
CA PRO A 7 -13.88 9.28 -1.69
C PRO A 7 -12.98 9.07 -0.47
N PHE A 8 -12.00 8.18 -0.60
CA PHE A 8 -10.94 8.03 0.39
C PHE A 8 -10.00 9.24 0.36
N LEU A 9 -9.26 9.46 1.45
CA LEU A 9 -8.40 10.64 1.67
C LEU A 9 -7.13 10.70 0.80
N LEU A 10 -7.14 10.04 -0.36
CA LEU A 10 -6.06 10.03 -1.34
C LEU A 10 -5.83 11.45 -1.88
N ARG A 11 -4.60 11.97 -1.72
CA ARG A 11 -4.24 13.30 -2.20
C ARG A 11 -3.71 13.28 -3.63
N SER A 12 -2.94 12.26 -3.98
CA SER A 12 -2.30 12.13 -5.28
C SER A 12 -2.20 10.68 -5.74
N LEU A 13 -2.39 10.47 -7.03
CA LEU A 13 -2.11 9.22 -7.73
C LEU A 13 -1.34 9.59 -8.98
N THR A 14 -0.15 9.03 -9.14
CA THR A 14 0.71 9.32 -10.29
C THR A 14 1.13 8.05 -11.00
N CYS A 15 1.14 8.11 -12.34
CA CYS A 15 1.75 7.10 -13.20
C CYS A 15 3.07 7.68 -13.71
N GLY A 16 4.18 7.26 -13.12
CA GLY A 16 5.48 7.90 -13.34
C GLY A 16 6.62 7.15 -12.67
N LYS A 17 7.86 7.53 -13.00
CA LYS A 17 9.04 6.86 -12.43
C LYS A 17 9.18 7.20 -10.96
N VAL A 18 9.44 6.20 -10.11
CA VAL A 18 9.66 6.43 -8.67
C VAL A 18 10.79 7.45 -8.43
N SER A 19 11.81 7.48 -9.29
CA SER A 19 12.92 8.44 -9.19
C SER A 19 12.51 9.90 -9.31
N THR A 20 11.39 10.21 -9.97
CA THR A 20 10.87 11.58 -10.11
C THR A 20 9.73 11.82 -9.15
N GLU A 21 8.80 10.87 -9.06
CA GLU A 21 7.56 11.02 -8.29
C GLU A 21 7.81 11.01 -6.78
N LEU A 22 8.69 10.14 -6.28
CA LEU A 22 8.88 9.99 -4.83
C LEU A 22 9.40 11.28 -4.16
N PRO A 23 10.42 11.98 -4.68
CA PRO A 23 10.83 13.28 -4.15
C PRO A 23 9.70 14.32 -4.16
N GLU A 24 8.86 14.34 -5.20
CA GLU A 24 7.73 15.27 -5.28
C GLU A 24 6.66 14.96 -4.23
N GLN A 25 6.32 13.68 -4.04
CA GLN A 25 5.37 13.26 -3.00
C GLN A 25 5.91 13.51 -1.59
N MET A 26 7.19 13.24 -1.34
CA MET A 26 7.85 13.56 -0.06
C MET A 26 7.73 15.06 0.25
N LYS A 27 8.05 15.91 -0.72
CA LYS A 27 7.93 17.37 -0.58
C LYS A 27 6.48 17.82 -0.36
N GLY A 28 5.53 17.29 -1.14
CA GLY A 28 4.11 17.63 -1.03
C GLY A 28 3.47 17.23 0.31
N LEU A 29 4.03 16.22 0.97
CA LEU A 29 3.60 15.77 2.30
C LEU A 29 4.40 16.40 3.44
N ASN A 30 5.35 17.30 3.16
CA ASN A 30 6.31 17.86 4.13
C ASN A 30 7.09 16.77 4.88
N GLY A 31 7.38 15.64 4.22
CA GLY A 31 8.13 14.54 4.81
C GLY A 31 9.62 14.83 4.86
N SER A 32 10.23 14.56 6.02
CA SER A 32 11.67 14.72 6.23
C SER A 32 12.38 13.40 6.47
N LYS A 33 11.69 12.41 7.06
CA LYS A 33 12.23 11.10 7.43
C LYS A 33 11.26 9.98 7.06
N ALA A 34 11.59 9.25 6.00
CA ALA A 34 10.78 8.17 5.49
C ALA A 34 11.27 6.80 5.94
N TYR A 35 10.35 5.94 6.34
CA TYR A 35 10.62 4.53 6.66
C TYR A 35 9.95 3.61 5.64
N ILE A 36 10.72 2.66 5.10
CA ILE A 36 10.26 1.74 4.06
C ILE A 36 9.74 0.44 4.66
N ILE A 37 8.56 0.00 4.22
CA ILE A 37 7.95 -1.30 4.51
C ILE A 37 7.91 -2.12 3.23
N THR A 38 8.57 -3.27 3.20
CA THR A 38 8.69 -4.12 2.00
C THR A 38 8.74 -5.61 2.34
N GLY A 39 8.61 -6.45 1.32
CA GLY A 39 8.81 -7.90 1.44
C GLY A 39 10.26 -8.31 1.23
N HIS A 40 10.67 -9.43 1.84
CA HIS A 40 12.05 -9.92 1.81
C HIS A 40 12.56 -10.17 0.38
N SER A 41 11.75 -10.80 -0.48
CA SER A 41 12.16 -11.13 -1.85
C SER A 41 12.42 -9.88 -2.71
N LEU A 42 11.61 -8.84 -2.56
CA LEU A 42 11.79 -7.59 -3.31
C LEU A 42 13.09 -6.90 -2.88
N LYS A 43 13.38 -6.89 -1.57
CA LYS A 43 14.63 -6.33 -1.03
C LYS A 43 15.88 -7.10 -1.45
N THR A 44 15.84 -8.43 -1.47
CA THR A 44 17.05 -9.26 -1.67
C THR A 44 17.29 -9.73 -3.10
N LYS A 45 16.25 -9.81 -3.93
CA LYS A 45 16.36 -10.35 -5.30
C LYS A 45 16.28 -9.29 -6.39
N THR A 46 16.04 -8.02 -6.03
CA THR A 46 15.81 -6.94 -7.01
C THR A 46 16.50 -5.66 -6.55
N PRO A 47 16.82 -4.73 -7.46
CA PRO A 47 17.40 -3.44 -7.10
C PRO A 47 16.35 -2.43 -6.62
N VAL A 48 15.06 -2.76 -6.62
CA VAL A 48 13.97 -1.79 -6.41
C VAL A 48 14.11 -1.07 -5.07
N VAL A 49 14.30 -1.81 -3.99
CA VAL A 49 14.35 -1.20 -2.65
C VAL A 49 15.62 -0.38 -2.46
N SER A 50 16.78 -0.87 -2.92
CA SER A 50 18.04 -0.11 -2.81
C SER A 50 18.05 1.15 -3.67
N GLN A 51 17.38 1.14 -4.82
CA GLN A 51 17.17 2.35 -5.63
C GLN A 51 16.31 3.37 -4.88
N ILE A 52 15.22 2.94 -4.24
CA ILE A 52 14.36 3.82 -3.45
C ILE A 52 15.11 4.39 -2.24
N GLU A 53 15.89 3.56 -1.53
CA GLU A 53 16.78 4.02 -0.45
C GLU A 53 17.76 5.09 -0.95
N SER A 54 18.36 4.88 -2.12
CA SER A 54 19.27 5.86 -2.73
C SER A 54 18.56 7.15 -3.16
N ILE A 55 17.32 7.08 -3.63
CA ILE A 55 16.51 8.26 -4.00
C ILE A 55 16.18 9.08 -2.74
N LEU A 56 15.85 8.42 -1.64
CA LEU A 56 15.55 9.07 -0.36
C LEU A 56 16.80 9.70 0.27
N GLY A 57 17.98 9.11 0.08
CA GLY A 57 19.24 9.67 0.57
C GLY A 57 19.21 9.94 2.08
N SER A 58 19.45 11.19 2.49
CA SER A 58 19.42 11.58 3.91
C SER A 58 18.04 11.50 4.57
N SER A 59 16.96 11.43 3.79
CA SER A 59 15.61 11.24 4.31
C SER A 59 15.28 9.78 4.59
N HIS A 60 16.14 8.82 4.23
CA HIS A 60 15.92 7.41 4.53
C HIS A 60 16.18 7.13 6.02
N ALA A 61 15.11 6.85 6.76
CA ALA A 61 15.16 6.60 8.20
C ALA A 61 15.38 5.11 8.52
N GLY A 62 14.99 4.20 7.62
CA GLY A 62 15.14 2.76 7.79
C GLY A 62 14.27 1.96 6.82
N THR A 63 14.50 0.65 6.78
CA THR A 63 13.76 -0.30 5.96
C THR A 63 13.45 -1.56 6.76
N SER A 64 12.18 -1.93 6.85
CA SER A 64 11.75 -3.25 7.28
C SER A 64 11.41 -4.11 6.08
N SER A 65 12.12 -5.23 5.94
CA SER A 65 11.92 -6.19 4.85
C SER A 65 11.41 -7.56 5.32
N SER A 66 10.91 -7.66 6.55
CA SER A 66 10.45 -8.92 7.16
C SER A 66 8.95 -9.18 6.96
N ILE A 67 8.23 -8.33 6.21
CA ILE A 67 6.80 -8.52 5.98
C ILE A 67 6.58 -9.77 5.12
N GLN A 68 6.06 -10.82 5.75
CA GLN A 68 5.70 -12.08 5.11
C GLN A 68 4.33 -11.96 4.40
N GLN A 69 4.03 -12.96 3.56
CA GLN A 69 2.70 -13.08 2.95
C GLN A 69 1.62 -13.08 4.04
N HIS A 70 0.51 -12.39 3.77
CA HIS A 70 -0.61 -12.18 4.69
C HIS A 70 -0.32 -11.31 5.93
N ALA A 71 0.87 -10.72 6.03
CA ALA A 71 1.27 -9.77 7.07
C ALA A 71 0.96 -10.29 8.50
N PRO A 72 1.70 -11.29 8.99
CA PRO A 72 1.55 -11.76 10.36
C PRO A 72 1.86 -10.65 11.36
N ILE A 73 1.04 -10.54 12.42
CA ILE A 73 1.09 -9.43 13.38
C ILE A 73 2.46 -9.27 14.06
N LYS A 74 3.21 -10.36 14.26
CA LYS A 74 4.56 -10.31 14.82
C LYS A 74 5.51 -9.43 13.99
N GLY A 75 5.53 -9.63 12.67
CA GLY A 75 6.39 -8.82 11.78
C GLY A 75 5.94 -7.36 11.69
N ILE A 76 4.63 -7.11 11.85
CA ILE A 76 4.06 -5.75 11.92
C ILE A 76 4.52 -5.05 13.20
N ASN A 77 4.46 -5.73 14.35
CA ASN A 77 4.88 -5.15 15.64
C ASN A 77 6.38 -4.82 15.65
N GLU A 78 7.23 -5.72 15.17
CA GLU A 78 8.68 -5.48 15.04
C GLU A 78 8.96 -4.28 14.12
N ALA A 79 8.25 -4.17 12.99
CA ALA A 79 8.38 -3.03 12.09
C ALA A 79 7.88 -1.72 12.73
N MET A 80 6.77 -1.77 13.48
CA MET A 80 6.23 -0.62 14.21
C MET A 80 7.23 -0.07 15.22
N GLU A 81 7.84 -0.94 16.04
CA GLU A 81 8.86 -0.53 17.01
C GLU A 81 10.06 0.13 16.33
N ALA A 82 10.51 -0.42 15.19
CA ALA A 82 11.60 0.15 14.41
C ALA A 82 11.24 1.52 13.81
N VAL A 83 10.00 1.71 13.35
CA VAL A 83 9.50 3.01 12.87
C VAL A 83 9.56 4.05 13.98
N GLU A 84 9.06 3.72 15.18
CA GLU A 84 9.06 4.64 16.34
C GLU A 84 10.47 5.08 16.73
N GLN A 85 11.45 4.17 16.71
CA GLN A 85 12.83 4.48 17.10
C GLN A 85 13.54 5.44 16.15
N THR A 86 13.10 5.52 14.89
CA THR A 86 13.74 6.38 13.88
C THR A 86 13.21 7.81 13.86
N GLY A 87 12.03 8.03 14.45
CA GLY A 87 11.30 9.29 14.34
C GLY A 87 10.87 9.57 12.90
N ALA A 88 10.54 8.53 12.14
CA ALA A 88 10.02 8.68 10.79
C ALA A 88 8.66 9.41 10.80
N ASP A 89 8.52 10.38 9.90
CA ASP A 89 7.31 11.16 9.72
C ASP A 89 6.48 10.72 8.52
N ILE A 90 7.02 9.84 7.66
CA ILE A 90 6.31 9.21 6.53
C ILE A 90 6.61 7.72 6.47
N LEU A 91 5.57 6.93 6.15
CA LEU A 91 5.73 5.53 5.77
C LEU A 91 5.64 5.34 4.27
N ILE A 92 6.54 4.53 3.72
CA ILE A 92 6.55 4.15 2.31
C ILE A 92 6.39 2.64 2.22
N SER A 93 5.30 2.15 1.64
CA SER A 93 5.17 0.71 1.35
C SER A 93 5.59 0.43 -0.08
N VAL A 94 6.46 -0.56 -0.28
CA VAL A 94 6.91 -1.00 -1.62
C VAL A 94 6.64 -2.49 -1.78
N GLY A 95 5.87 -2.87 -2.80
CA GLY A 95 5.58 -4.26 -3.10
C GLY A 95 4.11 -4.55 -3.41
N GLY A 96 3.64 -5.75 -3.11
CA GLY A 96 2.23 -6.10 -3.30
C GLY A 96 1.34 -5.76 -2.11
N GLY A 97 0.15 -6.35 -2.04
CA GLY A 97 -0.81 -6.05 -0.98
C GLY A 97 -0.31 -6.30 0.45
N SER A 98 0.57 -7.28 0.69
CA SER A 98 1.06 -7.56 2.06
C SER A 98 1.88 -6.42 2.69
N PRO A 99 2.94 -5.86 2.08
CA PRO A 99 3.63 -4.69 2.64
C PRO A 99 2.75 -3.44 2.69
N ILE A 100 1.79 -3.27 1.77
CA ILE A 100 0.84 -2.15 1.80
C ILE A 100 -0.11 -2.28 3.01
N ASP A 101 -0.72 -3.44 3.21
CA ASP A 101 -1.58 -3.70 4.36
C ASP A 101 -0.79 -3.61 5.67
N ALA A 102 0.44 -4.13 5.70
CA ALA A 102 1.30 -4.01 6.88
C ALA A 102 1.57 -2.55 7.24
N ALA A 103 1.87 -1.69 6.26
CA ALA A 103 2.07 -0.25 6.51
C ALA A 103 0.81 0.41 7.09
N LYS A 104 -0.38 0.10 6.54
CA LYS A 104 -1.65 0.59 7.09
C LYS A 104 -1.90 0.11 8.52
N VAL A 105 -1.62 -1.16 8.82
CA VAL A 105 -1.77 -1.68 10.18
C VAL A 105 -0.78 -1.00 11.12
N ILE A 106 0.48 -0.77 10.72
CA ILE A 106 1.45 -0.01 11.52
C ILE A 106 0.89 1.38 11.84
N ILE A 107 0.37 2.10 10.83
CA ILE A 107 -0.24 3.43 11.01
C ILE A 107 -1.40 3.37 12.01
N TYR A 108 -2.29 2.40 11.84
CA TYR A 108 -3.42 2.18 12.74
C TYR A 108 -2.95 1.93 14.19
N ARG A 109 -1.96 1.06 14.39
CA ARG A 109 -1.43 0.73 15.73
C ARG A 109 -0.67 1.89 16.37
N LEU A 110 0.07 2.67 15.60
CA LEU A 110 0.71 3.90 16.07
C LEU A 110 -0.34 4.91 16.54
N HIS A 111 -1.46 5.03 15.83
CA HIS A 111 -2.60 5.84 16.25
C HIS A 111 -3.24 5.31 17.54
N GLU A 112 -3.48 4.00 17.67
CA GLU A 112 -4.01 3.41 18.91
C GLU A 112 -3.11 3.72 20.12
N LYS A 113 -1.79 3.67 19.93
CA LYS A 113 -0.81 3.98 20.97
C LYS A 113 -0.68 5.47 21.25
N ASN A 114 -0.80 6.32 20.23
CA ASN A 114 -0.69 7.77 20.32
C ASN A 114 -1.89 8.43 19.64
N PRO A 115 -3.04 8.54 20.34
CA PRO A 115 -4.27 9.04 19.75
C PRO A 115 -4.10 10.41 19.08
N GLY A 116 -4.53 10.48 17.82
CA GLY A 116 -4.46 11.69 16.98
C GLY A 116 -3.25 11.75 16.06
N ILE A 117 -2.27 10.84 16.19
CA ILE A 117 -1.14 10.74 15.25
C ILE A 117 -1.50 9.79 14.12
N TRP A 118 -1.42 10.28 12.89
CA TRP A 118 -1.57 9.50 11.66
C TRP A 118 -0.38 9.81 10.74
N LEU A 119 0.50 8.85 10.51
CA LEU A 119 1.62 9.04 9.60
C LEU A 119 1.10 9.04 8.15
N PRO A 120 1.46 10.03 7.32
CA PRO A 120 1.26 9.97 5.88
C PRO A 120 1.87 8.71 5.29
N HIS A 121 1.18 8.15 4.29
CA HIS A 121 1.56 6.91 3.64
C HIS A 121 1.72 7.12 2.13
N ILE A 122 2.87 6.73 1.60
CA ILE A 122 3.10 6.63 0.15
C ILE A 122 3.13 5.15 -0.23
N ALA A 123 2.22 4.74 -1.12
CA ALA A 123 2.18 3.37 -1.64
C ALA A 123 2.86 3.29 -3.03
N ILE A 124 3.81 2.37 -3.17
CA ILE A 124 4.51 2.06 -4.41
C ILE A 124 4.22 0.59 -4.75
N PRO A 125 3.05 0.31 -5.36
CA PRO A 125 2.64 -1.05 -5.69
C PRO A 125 3.51 -1.66 -6.79
N THR A 126 3.83 -2.96 -6.64
CA THR A 126 4.52 -3.75 -7.67
C THR A 126 3.67 -4.92 -8.19
N THR A 127 2.43 -5.06 -7.68
CA THR A 127 1.47 -6.10 -8.08
C THR A 127 0.10 -5.49 -8.28
N LEU A 128 -0.81 -6.19 -8.95
CA LEU A 128 -2.12 -5.69 -9.34
C LEU A 128 -3.22 -5.92 -8.30
N SER A 129 -2.88 -6.00 -7.00
CA SER A 129 -3.85 -6.36 -5.95
C SER A 129 -4.77 -5.23 -5.48
N ALA A 130 -4.52 -3.98 -5.91
CA ALA A 130 -5.32 -2.79 -5.55
C ALA A 130 -5.46 -2.54 -4.04
N ALA A 131 -4.49 -2.99 -3.23
CA ALA A 131 -4.52 -2.81 -1.78
C ALA A 131 -4.37 -1.32 -1.42
N GLU A 132 -3.65 -0.57 -2.26
CA GLU A 132 -3.45 0.86 -2.18
C GLU A 132 -4.72 1.69 -2.46
N CYS A 133 -5.74 1.11 -3.09
CA CYS A 133 -6.95 1.83 -3.53
C CYS A 133 -8.13 1.75 -2.53
N ASN A 134 -7.86 1.49 -1.25
CA ASN A 134 -8.90 1.35 -0.23
C ASN A 134 -8.41 1.74 1.18
N VAL A 135 -9.33 1.75 2.14
CA VAL A 135 -9.09 2.12 3.56
C VAL A 135 -9.02 0.92 4.50
N ILE A 136 -8.99 -0.29 3.95
CA ILE A 136 -8.98 -1.55 4.70
C ILE A 136 -7.55 -2.09 4.72
N ALA A 137 -7.18 -2.76 5.80
CA ALA A 137 -5.91 -3.48 5.89
C ALA A 137 -6.14 -4.83 6.58
N GLY A 138 -5.77 -5.92 5.90
CA GLY A 138 -5.91 -7.27 6.42
C GLY A 138 -4.60 -7.83 6.96
N TYR A 139 -4.58 -8.33 8.19
CA TYR A 139 -3.41 -8.97 8.80
C TYR A 139 -3.78 -10.30 9.47
N THR A 140 -2.79 -11.13 9.75
CA THR A 140 -3.01 -12.41 10.44
C THR A 140 -2.60 -12.28 11.90
N SER A 141 -3.51 -12.60 12.83
CA SER A 141 -3.23 -12.60 14.27
C SER A 141 -2.35 -13.77 14.69
N GLU A 142 -1.86 -13.75 15.93
CA GLU A 142 -0.97 -14.79 16.47
C GLU A 142 -1.60 -16.18 16.47
N ASP A 143 -2.92 -16.26 16.66
CA ASP A 143 -3.72 -17.48 16.62
C ASP A 143 -4.12 -17.91 15.19
N GLY A 144 -3.55 -17.26 14.17
CA GLY A 144 -3.74 -17.62 12.76
C GLY A 144 -5.04 -17.11 12.12
N ARG A 145 -5.88 -16.36 12.85
CA ARG A 145 -7.09 -15.78 12.26
C ARG A 145 -6.76 -14.58 11.36
N LYS A 146 -7.52 -14.44 10.27
CA LYS A 146 -7.44 -13.24 9.43
C LYS A 146 -8.29 -12.14 10.05
N LEU A 147 -7.65 -11.04 10.44
CA LEU A 147 -8.29 -9.85 10.97
C LEU A 147 -8.17 -8.69 9.97
N SER A 148 -9.04 -7.71 10.11
CA SER A 148 -9.01 -6.49 9.31
C SER A 148 -9.26 -5.26 10.17
N VAL A 149 -8.58 -4.17 9.84
CA VAL A 149 -8.88 -2.83 10.35
C VAL A 149 -9.33 -1.95 9.20
N GLN A 150 -10.18 -0.97 9.52
CA GLN A 150 -10.71 -0.03 8.56
C GLN A 150 -10.83 1.35 9.22
N ASP A 151 -10.16 2.35 8.64
CA ASP A 151 -10.30 3.75 9.04
C ASP A 151 -9.99 4.65 7.82
N PRO A 152 -10.73 5.75 7.60
CA PRO A 152 -10.47 6.68 6.49
C PRO A 152 -9.02 7.15 6.37
N HIS A 153 -8.29 7.25 7.47
CA HIS A 153 -6.88 7.68 7.50
C HIS A 153 -5.90 6.58 7.04
N LEU A 154 -6.37 5.35 6.81
CA LEU A 154 -5.57 4.26 6.23
C LEU A 154 -5.49 4.31 4.71
N SER A 155 -6.22 5.23 4.07
CA SER A 155 -5.96 5.53 2.66
C SER A 155 -4.52 6.03 2.51
N PRO A 156 -3.73 5.51 1.56
CA PRO A 156 -2.49 6.15 1.19
C PRO A 156 -2.72 7.63 0.88
N SER A 157 -1.81 8.48 1.34
CA SER A 157 -1.79 9.89 0.99
C SER A 157 -1.35 10.09 -0.46
N ALA A 158 -0.44 9.24 -0.95
CA ALA A 158 0.00 9.21 -2.33
C ALA A 158 0.15 7.76 -2.84
N ILE A 159 -0.14 7.54 -4.12
CA ILE A 159 0.12 6.28 -4.83
C ILE A 159 0.99 6.55 -6.05
N ILE A 160 2.08 5.81 -6.21
CA ILE A 160 3.00 5.92 -7.35
C ILE A 160 2.99 4.61 -8.13
N TYR A 161 2.36 4.62 -9.31
CA TYR A 161 2.41 3.54 -10.28
C TYR A 161 3.58 3.73 -11.24
N ASP A 162 4.66 2.98 -11.00
CA ASP A 162 5.80 2.91 -11.90
C ASP A 162 5.78 1.59 -12.68
N ALA A 163 5.47 1.68 -13.97
CA ALA A 163 5.38 0.52 -14.87
C ALA A 163 6.70 -0.26 -14.96
N GLU A 164 7.86 0.39 -14.73
CA GLU A 164 9.15 -0.28 -14.75
C GLU A 164 9.33 -1.26 -13.59
N LEU A 165 8.55 -1.12 -12.50
CA LEU A 165 8.63 -2.05 -11.36
C LEU A 165 7.97 -3.39 -11.65
N ALA A 166 7.03 -3.44 -12.60
CA ALA A 166 6.33 -4.67 -12.98
C ALA A 166 7.27 -5.77 -13.46
N LYS A 167 8.40 -5.41 -14.10
CA LYS A 167 9.40 -6.37 -14.60
C LYS A 167 10.09 -7.19 -13.50
N TYR A 168 10.04 -6.70 -12.27
CA TYR A 168 10.62 -7.39 -11.11
C TYR A 168 9.62 -8.32 -10.40
N THR A 169 8.35 -8.30 -10.81
CA THR A 169 7.33 -9.19 -10.26
C THR A 169 7.32 -10.53 -11.01
N PRO A 170 7.54 -11.67 -10.33
CA PRO A 170 7.52 -12.98 -10.98
C PRO A 170 6.20 -13.22 -11.72
N GLN A 171 6.25 -13.79 -12.93
CA GLN A 171 5.09 -13.95 -13.80
C GLN A 171 3.90 -14.65 -13.12
N LYS A 172 4.15 -15.70 -12.33
CA LYS A 172 3.08 -16.40 -11.58
C LYS A 172 2.38 -15.47 -10.58
N LEU A 173 3.13 -14.60 -9.89
CA LEU A 173 2.59 -13.62 -8.96
C LEU A 173 1.88 -12.49 -9.70
N TRP A 174 2.43 -12.04 -10.83
CA TRP A 174 1.80 -11.03 -11.68
C TRP A 174 0.41 -11.50 -12.12
N LEU A 175 0.32 -12.68 -12.72
CA LEU A 175 -0.93 -13.28 -13.19
C LEU A 175 -1.93 -13.53 -12.04
N SER A 176 -1.48 -14.07 -10.91
CA SER A 176 -2.38 -14.31 -9.79
C SER A 176 -2.89 -13.01 -9.15
N SER A 177 -2.06 -11.96 -9.09
CA SER A 177 -2.49 -10.64 -8.64
C SER A 177 -3.44 -9.97 -9.63
N GLY A 178 -3.24 -10.15 -10.94
CA GLY A 178 -4.19 -9.68 -11.97
C GLY A 178 -5.54 -10.38 -11.86
N MET A 179 -5.57 -11.69 -11.59
CA MET A 179 -6.82 -12.40 -11.32
C MET A 179 -7.56 -11.85 -10.10
N ARG A 180 -6.84 -11.35 -9.08
CA ARG A 180 -7.47 -10.64 -7.96
C ARG A 180 -8.10 -9.31 -8.38
N ALA A 181 -7.51 -8.57 -9.32
CA ALA A 181 -8.14 -7.37 -9.85
C ALA A 181 -9.46 -7.70 -10.58
N VAL A 182 -9.51 -8.81 -11.32
CA VAL A 182 -10.74 -9.33 -11.94
C VAL A 182 -11.78 -9.67 -10.85
N ASP A 183 -11.37 -10.44 -9.85
CA ASP A 183 -12.21 -10.85 -8.72
C ASP A 183 -12.86 -9.64 -8.04
N HIS A 184 -12.06 -8.65 -7.61
CA HIS A 184 -12.56 -7.42 -7.01
C HIS A 184 -13.53 -6.66 -7.94
N SER A 185 -13.23 -6.61 -9.24
CA SER A 185 -14.09 -5.91 -10.20
C SER A 185 -15.45 -6.62 -10.32
N ILE A 186 -15.47 -7.95 -10.39
CA ILE A 186 -16.70 -8.74 -10.42
C ILE A 186 -17.48 -8.60 -9.10
N GLU A 187 -16.81 -8.71 -7.95
CA GLU A 187 -17.45 -8.53 -6.63
C GLU A 187 -18.16 -7.17 -6.53
N ILE A 188 -17.50 -6.09 -6.98
CA ILE A 188 -18.08 -4.74 -7.01
C ILE A 188 -19.36 -4.67 -7.86
N LEU A 189 -19.41 -5.36 -9.00
CA LEU A 189 -20.60 -5.32 -9.87
C LEU A 189 -21.84 -5.91 -9.21
N TYR A 190 -21.65 -6.91 -8.35
CA TYR A 190 -22.73 -7.61 -7.65
C TYR A 190 -22.95 -7.13 -6.20
N HIS A 191 -22.05 -6.29 -5.66
CA HIS A 191 -22.17 -5.82 -4.29
C HIS A 191 -23.44 -4.96 -4.10
N PRO A 192 -24.31 -5.27 -3.12
CA PRO A 192 -25.62 -4.63 -2.97
C PRO A 192 -25.52 -3.12 -2.67
N GLU A 193 -24.40 -2.68 -2.10
CA GLU A 193 -24.14 -1.28 -1.78
C GLU A 193 -23.27 -0.55 -2.83
N ALA A 194 -22.83 -1.23 -3.88
CA ALA A 194 -22.06 -0.58 -4.93
C ALA A 194 -22.94 0.35 -5.77
N LEU A 195 -22.54 1.62 -5.85
CA LEU A 195 -23.17 2.58 -6.73
C LEU A 195 -22.82 2.33 -8.19
N ASP A 196 -23.79 2.61 -9.06
CA ASP A 196 -23.58 2.54 -10.50
C ASP A 196 -22.46 3.50 -10.94
N ILE A 197 -22.43 4.72 -10.40
CA ILE A 197 -21.37 5.72 -10.63
C ILE A 197 -20.80 6.20 -9.27
N PRO A 198 -19.47 6.25 -9.10
CA PRO A 198 -18.44 5.85 -10.06
C PRO A 198 -18.12 4.33 -10.03
N THR A 199 -18.52 3.61 -8.97
CA THR A 199 -17.93 2.32 -8.62
C THR A 199 -18.11 1.23 -9.68
N LYS A 200 -19.35 0.90 -10.09
CA LYS A 200 -19.57 -0.18 -11.08
C LYS A 200 -19.01 0.19 -12.46
N ARG A 201 -19.08 1.46 -12.86
CA ARG A 201 -18.46 1.92 -14.12
C ARG A 201 -16.94 1.73 -14.11
N LEU A 202 -16.27 2.08 -13.02
CA LEU A 202 -14.82 1.85 -12.88
C LEU A 202 -14.48 0.36 -12.89
N ALA A 203 -15.30 -0.50 -12.26
CA ALA A 203 -15.09 -1.94 -12.30
C ALA A 203 -15.23 -2.53 -13.71
N LEU A 204 -16.20 -2.06 -14.51
CA LEU A 204 -16.34 -2.47 -15.91
C LEU A 204 -15.15 -2.02 -16.77
N GLU A 205 -14.66 -0.78 -16.58
CA GLU A 205 -13.49 -0.30 -17.34
C GLU A 205 -12.22 -1.03 -16.91
N ALA A 206 -12.02 -1.26 -15.61
CA ALA A 206 -10.88 -2.04 -15.12
C ALA A 206 -10.86 -3.47 -15.70
N LEU A 207 -12.02 -4.12 -15.83
CA LEU A 207 -12.12 -5.42 -16.51
C LEU A 207 -11.70 -5.32 -17.97
N ARG A 208 -12.02 -4.24 -18.67
CA ARG A 208 -11.62 -4.04 -20.06
C ARG A 208 -10.11 -3.84 -20.18
N ASP A 209 -9.55 -2.96 -19.35
CA ASP A 209 -8.13 -2.58 -19.38
C ASP A 209 -7.19 -3.76 -19.08
N LEU A 210 -7.64 -4.76 -18.31
CA LEU A 210 -6.85 -5.98 -18.04
C LEU A 210 -6.61 -6.86 -19.27
N TYR A 211 -7.37 -6.69 -20.36
CA TYR A 211 -7.28 -7.50 -21.57
C TYR A 211 -6.78 -6.73 -22.81
N THR A 212 -6.53 -5.42 -22.71
CA THR A 212 -6.10 -4.55 -23.82
C THR A 212 -4.69 -4.04 -23.61
#